data_AF-A0A1B0FIA0-F1
#
_entry.id   AF-A0A1B0FIA0-F1
#
_cell.length_a   1.000
_cell.length_b   1.000
_cell.length_c   1.000
_cell.angle_alpha   90.00
_cell.angle_beta   90.00
_cell.angle_gamma   90.00
#
_symmetry.space_group_name_H-M   'P 1'
#
loop_
_entity.id
_entity.type
_entity.pdbx_description
1 polymer ?
#
loop_
_entity_poly.entity_id
_entity_poly.type
_entity_poly.pdbx_seq_one_letter_code
_entity_poly.pdbx_strand_id
1 'polypeptide(L)'
;MQRFSQVFGKQTCNIIGMVHLGALPDHDMGPEIVACMSKIAQEIKNTMPPSMPVGIQILASANEQAMAVAKACNLQYIRCEGISTGQTAKLEDVLSLKGHINVPLIVGSGVTGNNLKDYFYNTQAVIVGSHFKQEGQWANDLCERAIETFMHAVNELTCKDCLKK
;
A
#
# COMPACT_ATOMS: atom_id res chain seq x y z
N MET A 1 24.04 -7.81 0.85
CA MET A 1 22.95 -8.60 0.21
C MET A 1 22.45 -9.78 1.07
N GLN A 2 23.28 -10.47 1.86
CA GLN A 2 22.84 -11.66 2.65
C GLN A 2 21.86 -11.39 3.81
N ARG A 3 21.90 -10.20 4.44
CA ARG A 3 20.93 -9.84 5.52
C ARG A 3 19.49 -9.71 5.01
N PHE A 4 19.30 -9.32 3.74
CA PHE A 4 17.98 -9.07 3.16
C PHE A 4 17.27 -10.38 2.78
N SER A 5 18.02 -11.39 2.31
CA SER A 5 17.52 -12.74 2.00
C SER A 5 17.21 -13.61 3.22
N GLN A 6 17.74 -13.25 4.41
CA GLN A 6 17.43 -13.95 5.67
C GLN A 6 16.11 -13.48 6.27
N VAL A 7 15.68 -12.24 6.00
CA VAL A 7 14.42 -11.67 6.49
C VAL A 7 13.26 -11.98 5.54
N PHE A 8 13.52 -11.94 4.23
CA PHE A 8 12.54 -12.26 3.20
C PHE A 8 13.08 -13.46 2.40
N GLY A 9 12.51 -14.66 2.61
CA GLY A 9 12.90 -15.88 1.89
C GLY A 9 12.90 -15.72 0.37
N LYS A 10 13.57 -16.65 -0.36
CA LYS A 10 13.84 -16.65 -1.84
C LYS A 10 13.12 -15.51 -2.57
N GLN A 11 13.83 -14.39 -2.73
CA GLN A 11 13.23 -13.17 -3.28
C GLN A 11 12.86 -13.36 -4.75
N THR A 12 11.57 -13.59 -4.98
CA THR A 12 10.94 -13.36 -6.28
C THR A 12 10.47 -11.91 -6.29
N CYS A 13 10.86 -11.13 -7.31
CA CYS A 13 10.45 -9.74 -7.45
C CYS A 13 8.91 -9.61 -7.41
N ASN A 14 8.37 -8.90 -6.43
CA ASN A 14 6.94 -8.58 -6.42
C ASN A 14 6.70 -7.41 -7.39
N ILE A 15 5.93 -7.64 -8.45
CA ILE A 15 5.55 -6.56 -9.37
C ILE A 15 4.37 -5.81 -8.78
N ILE A 16 4.61 -4.55 -8.40
CA ILE A 16 3.57 -3.57 -8.09
C ILE A 16 3.33 -2.77 -9.37
N GLY A 17 2.20 -3.00 -10.04
CA GLY A 17 1.78 -2.17 -11.16
C GLY A 17 1.25 -0.84 -10.65
N MET A 18 1.94 0.26 -10.96
CA MET A 18 1.44 1.62 -10.77
C MET A 18 1.01 2.14 -12.12
N VAL A 19 -0.28 2.44 -12.29
CA VAL A 19 -0.77 2.99 -13.55
C VAL A 19 -1.43 4.34 -13.31
N HIS A 20 -0.92 5.34 -14.02
CA HIS A 20 -1.46 6.70 -14.04
C HIS A 20 -2.27 6.88 -15.32
N LEU A 21 -3.60 6.87 -15.22
CA LEU A 21 -4.49 7.22 -16.32
C LEU A 21 -5.03 8.62 -16.06
N GLY A 22 -4.26 9.66 -16.42
CA GLY A 22 -4.72 11.04 -16.48
C GLY A 22 -5.42 11.57 -15.20
N ALA A 23 -5.01 11.09 -14.02
CA ALA A 23 -5.65 11.43 -12.77
C ALA A 23 -5.27 12.86 -12.37
N LEU A 24 -5.99 13.83 -12.93
CA LEU A 24 -6.01 15.20 -12.44
C LEU A 24 -6.83 15.22 -11.15
N PRO A 25 -6.41 15.97 -10.11
CA PRO A 25 -7.27 16.23 -8.97
C PRO A 25 -8.59 16.83 -9.51
N ASP A 26 -9.72 16.29 -9.05
CA ASP A 26 -11.10 16.67 -9.42
C ASP A 26 -11.71 16.01 -10.68
N HIS A 27 -11.12 14.93 -11.22
CA HIS A 27 -11.84 14.06 -12.17
C HIS A 27 -12.43 12.83 -11.49
N ASP A 28 -13.71 12.60 -11.75
CA ASP A 28 -14.40 11.39 -11.32
C ASP A 28 -13.76 10.19 -12.03
N MET A 29 -13.31 9.20 -11.27
CA MET A 29 -12.59 8.05 -11.81
C MET A 29 -13.59 7.10 -12.45
N GLY A 30 -13.83 7.32 -13.75
CA GLY A 30 -14.88 6.68 -14.52
C GLY A 30 -14.65 5.18 -14.80
N PRO A 31 -15.68 4.49 -15.31
CA PRO A 31 -15.63 3.06 -15.61
C PRO A 31 -14.54 2.67 -16.63
N GLU A 32 -14.11 3.61 -17.48
CA GLU A 32 -13.02 3.44 -18.44
C GLU A 32 -11.68 3.11 -17.75
N ILE A 33 -11.43 3.68 -16.56
CA ILE A 33 -10.22 3.40 -15.78
C ILE A 33 -10.24 1.94 -15.33
N VAL A 34 -11.35 1.51 -14.73
CA VAL A 34 -11.52 0.12 -14.25
C VAL A 34 -11.42 -0.86 -15.42
N ALA A 35 -12.02 -0.56 -16.56
CA ALA A 35 -11.96 -1.42 -17.75
C ALA A 35 -10.53 -1.56 -18.28
N CYS A 36 -9.83 -0.44 -18.50
CA CYS A 36 -8.45 -0.44 -18.97
C CYS A 36 -7.52 -1.17 -18.00
N MET A 37 -7.65 -0.86 -16.70
CA MET A 37 -6.84 -1.46 -15.64
C MET A 37 -7.09 -2.95 -15.50
N SER A 38 -8.33 -3.41 -15.63
CA SER A 38 -8.65 -4.84 -15.60
C SER A 38 -7.98 -5.58 -16.75
N LYS A 39 -7.99 -5.02 -17.96
CA LYS A 39 -7.30 -5.66 -19.10
C LYS A 39 -5.79 -5.74 -18.88
N ILE A 40 -5.18 -4.65 -18.40
CA ILE A 40 -3.74 -4.59 -18.13
C ILE A 40 -3.36 -5.57 -17.00
N ALA A 41 -4.09 -5.55 -15.89
CA ALA A 41 -3.84 -6.41 -14.75
C ALA A 41 -3.99 -7.89 -15.10
N GLN A 42 -5.00 -8.25 -15.90
CA GLN A 42 -5.18 -9.62 -16.37
C GLN A 42 -4.03 -10.08 -17.26
N GLU A 43 -3.57 -9.23 -18.18
CA GLU A 43 -2.46 -9.56 -19.08
C GLU A 43 -1.15 -9.76 -18.30
N ILE A 44 -0.87 -8.88 -17.33
CA ILE A 44 0.26 -9.05 -16.41
C ILE A 44 0.12 -10.36 -15.65
N LYS A 45 -1.05 -10.66 -15.08
CA LYS A 45 -1.28 -11.88 -14.31
C LYS A 45 -1.06 -13.15 -15.15
N ASN A 46 -1.49 -13.15 -16.41
CA ASN A 46 -1.31 -14.27 -17.33
C ASN A 46 0.15 -14.46 -17.77
N THR A 47 0.92 -13.37 -17.84
CA THR A 47 2.33 -13.41 -18.24
C THR A 47 3.22 -13.86 -17.08
N MET A 48 2.81 -13.61 -15.84
CA MET A 48 3.59 -13.95 -14.65
C MET A 48 3.51 -15.44 -14.29
N PRO A 49 4.57 -16.02 -13.69
CA PRO A 49 4.50 -17.36 -13.13
C PRO A 49 3.35 -17.49 -12.11
N PRO A 50 2.64 -18.63 -12.03
CA PRO A 50 1.53 -18.82 -11.09
C PRO A 50 1.90 -18.60 -9.61
N SER A 51 3.16 -18.83 -9.25
CA SER A 51 3.70 -18.62 -7.90
C SER A 51 3.98 -17.15 -7.57
N MET A 52 3.93 -16.24 -8.55
CA MET A 52 4.21 -14.83 -8.35
C MET A 52 2.92 -14.08 -7.97
N PRO A 53 2.88 -13.43 -6.79
CA PRO A 53 1.75 -12.58 -6.43
C PRO A 53 1.76 -11.29 -7.27
N VAL A 54 0.59 -10.94 -7.81
CA VAL A 54 0.37 -9.68 -8.54
C VAL A 54 -0.66 -8.89 -7.76
N GLY A 55 -0.40 -7.60 -7.54
CA GLY A 55 -1.35 -6.69 -6.93
C GLY A 55 -1.51 -5.43 -7.76
N ILE A 56 -2.38 -4.54 -7.31
CA ILE A 56 -2.68 -3.30 -8.02
C ILE A 56 -2.78 -2.11 -7.09
N GLN A 57 -2.44 -0.96 -7.66
CA GLN A 57 -2.69 0.37 -7.13
C GLN A 57 -3.13 1.27 -8.27
N ILE A 58 -4.16 2.06 -8.03
CA ILE A 58 -4.59 3.13 -8.94
C ILE A 58 -4.42 4.45 -8.20
N LEU A 59 -3.72 5.39 -8.84
CA LEU A 59 -3.32 6.67 -8.24
C LEU A 59 -4.52 7.59 -7.96
N ALA A 60 -4.26 8.68 -7.24
CA ALA A 60 -5.24 9.71 -6.87
C ALA A 60 -6.38 9.20 -5.97
N SER A 61 -6.05 8.36 -4.98
CA SER A 61 -7.03 7.78 -4.04
C SER A 61 -8.11 6.92 -4.70
N ALA A 62 -7.87 6.38 -5.90
CA ALA A 62 -8.79 5.49 -6.63
C ALA A 62 -8.81 4.06 -6.06
N ASN A 63 -8.97 3.98 -4.73
CA ASN A 63 -8.87 2.79 -3.91
C ASN A 63 -10.01 1.80 -4.22
N GLU A 64 -11.22 2.30 -4.50
CA GLU A 64 -12.38 1.48 -4.88
C GLU A 64 -12.21 0.85 -6.27
N GLN A 65 -11.69 1.61 -7.24
CA GLN A 65 -11.37 1.12 -8.58
C GLN A 65 -10.29 0.04 -8.50
N ALA A 66 -9.25 0.24 -7.68
CA ALA A 66 -8.21 -0.75 -7.45
C ALA A 66 -8.78 -2.04 -6.87
N MET A 67 -9.72 -1.94 -5.92
CA MET A 67 -10.46 -3.10 -5.40
C MET A 67 -11.28 -3.81 -6.47
N ALA A 68 -12.02 -3.07 -7.30
CA ALA A 68 -12.84 -3.65 -8.36
C ALA A 68 -11.97 -4.46 -9.34
N VAL A 69 -10.85 -3.90 -9.77
CA VAL A 69 -9.88 -4.58 -10.66
C VAL A 69 -9.27 -5.80 -9.98
N ALA A 70 -8.86 -5.68 -8.71
CA ALA A 70 -8.26 -6.79 -7.99
C ALA A 70 -9.22 -7.99 -7.88
N LYS A 71 -10.50 -7.73 -7.64
CA LYS A 71 -11.55 -8.77 -7.65
C LYS A 71 -11.74 -9.37 -9.04
N ALA A 72 -11.89 -8.53 -10.06
CA ALA A 72 -12.15 -8.98 -11.43
C ALA A 72 -11.01 -9.86 -11.98
N CYS A 73 -9.77 -9.53 -11.63
CA CYS A 73 -8.56 -10.20 -12.16
C CYS A 73 -7.95 -11.23 -11.21
N ASN A 74 -8.59 -11.55 -10.07
CA ASN A 74 -8.07 -12.46 -9.04
C ASN A 74 -6.63 -12.10 -8.59
N LEU A 75 -6.39 -10.83 -8.32
CA LEU A 75 -5.10 -10.35 -7.83
C LEU A 75 -4.88 -10.73 -6.36
N GLN A 76 -3.63 -10.73 -5.91
CA GLN A 76 -3.23 -11.23 -4.59
C GLN A 76 -3.14 -10.14 -3.52
N TYR A 77 -3.15 -8.86 -3.86
CA TYR A 77 -3.16 -7.75 -2.89
C TYR A 77 -3.56 -6.43 -3.54
N ILE A 78 -3.89 -5.44 -2.73
CA ILE A 78 -4.14 -4.04 -3.14
C ILE A 78 -3.25 -3.12 -2.32
N ARG A 79 -2.69 -2.07 -2.96
CA ARG A 79 -2.07 -0.95 -2.24
C ARG A 79 -2.97 0.27 -2.32
N CYS A 80 -3.34 0.79 -1.17
CA CYS A 80 -4.05 2.05 -1.01
C CYS A 80 -3.10 3.21 -0.74
N GLU A 81 -3.49 4.37 -1.22
CA GLU A 81 -2.78 5.62 -1.01
C GLU A 81 -3.74 6.81 -0.95
N GLY A 82 -3.21 7.95 -0.50
CA GLY A 82 -3.91 9.23 -0.60
C GLY A 82 -3.85 9.84 -2.01
N ILE A 83 -4.44 11.04 -2.14
CA ILE A 83 -4.61 11.74 -3.42
C ILE A 83 -3.25 12.08 -4.06
N SER A 84 -2.22 12.38 -3.27
CA SER A 84 -0.86 12.65 -3.76
C SER A 84 0.22 11.97 -2.91
N THR A 85 1.45 11.94 -3.43
CA THR A 85 2.60 11.38 -2.71
C THR A 85 2.77 12.05 -1.35
N GLY A 86 2.95 11.26 -0.30
CA GLY A 86 3.11 11.74 1.07
C GLY A 86 1.82 12.14 1.77
N GLN A 87 0.68 12.20 1.08
CA GLN A 87 -0.61 12.33 1.74
C GLN A 87 -1.12 10.98 2.21
N THR A 88 -1.70 11.00 3.41
CA THR A 88 -2.19 9.81 4.06
C THR A 88 -3.45 9.29 3.37
N ALA A 89 -3.52 7.98 3.12
CA ALA A 89 -4.78 7.33 2.75
C ALA A 89 -5.81 7.60 3.86
N LYS A 90 -7.00 8.08 3.48
CA LYS A 90 -8.03 8.35 4.47
C LYS A 90 -8.45 7.04 5.14
N LEU A 91 -8.68 7.10 6.45
CA LEU A 91 -9.13 5.92 7.19
C LEU A 91 -10.47 5.40 6.67
N GLU A 92 -11.36 6.29 6.21
CA GLU A 92 -12.64 5.92 5.59
C GLU A 92 -12.46 4.99 4.39
N ASP A 93 -11.51 5.29 3.49
CA ASP A 93 -11.18 4.45 2.33
C ASP A 93 -10.65 3.08 2.78
N VAL A 94 -9.77 3.05 3.77
CA VAL A 94 -9.21 1.80 4.29
C VAL A 94 -10.31 0.93 4.91
N LEU A 95 -11.23 1.54 5.65
CA LEU A 95 -12.36 0.86 6.28
C LEU A 95 -13.42 0.43 5.27
N SER A 96 -13.68 1.20 4.21
CA SER A 96 -14.63 0.84 3.16
C SER A 96 -14.17 -0.39 2.38
N LEU A 97 -12.85 -0.55 2.21
CA LEU A 97 -12.27 -1.75 1.61
C LEU A 97 -12.26 -2.95 2.56
N LYS A 98 -12.14 -2.69 3.86
CA LYS A 98 -12.13 -3.74 4.89
C LYS A 98 -13.43 -4.55 4.84
N GLY A 99 -13.31 -5.88 4.76
CA GLY A 99 -14.45 -6.79 4.65
C GLY A 99 -15.01 -6.97 3.24
N HIS A 100 -14.65 -6.09 2.30
CA HIS A 100 -14.96 -6.27 0.88
C HIS A 100 -13.82 -6.98 0.13
N ILE A 101 -12.60 -6.99 0.66
CA ILE A 101 -11.44 -7.64 0.05
C ILE A 101 -11.01 -8.86 0.86
N ASN A 102 -10.75 -9.96 0.16
CA ASN A 102 -10.19 -11.20 0.72
C ASN A 102 -8.69 -11.31 0.50
N VAL A 103 -8.06 -10.21 0.10
CA VAL A 103 -6.64 -10.13 -0.26
C VAL A 103 -5.95 -9.11 0.64
N PRO A 104 -4.66 -9.30 0.98
CA PRO A 104 -3.89 -8.35 1.75
C PRO A 104 -4.06 -6.89 1.29
N LEU A 105 -4.35 -6.02 2.26
CA LEU A 105 -4.41 -4.57 2.11
C LEU A 105 -3.11 -3.95 2.60
N ILE A 106 -2.44 -3.23 1.72
CA ILE A 106 -1.23 -2.47 2.02
C ILE A 106 -1.60 -1.00 1.99
N VAL A 107 -1.24 -0.24 3.03
CA VAL A 107 -1.42 1.22 3.02
C VAL A 107 -0.07 1.89 2.83
N GLY A 108 0.02 2.84 1.91
CA GLY A 108 1.20 3.67 1.74
C GLY A 108 0.85 5.14 1.60
N SER A 109 1.91 5.97 1.51
CA SER A 109 1.85 7.43 1.44
C SER A 109 1.31 8.05 2.74
N GLY A 110 2.11 8.89 3.40
CA GLY A 110 1.68 9.70 4.56
C GLY A 110 1.46 8.96 5.90
N VAL A 111 1.89 7.71 6.03
CA VAL A 111 1.92 7.03 7.34
C VAL A 111 3.05 7.60 8.19
N THR A 112 2.76 7.86 9.47
CA THR A 112 3.64 8.46 10.48
C THR A 112 3.48 7.73 11.81
N GLY A 113 4.36 7.97 12.77
CA GLY A 113 4.21 7.40 14.12
C GLY A 113 2.88 7.78 14.80
N ASN A 114 2.33 8.96 14.49
CA ASN A 114 1.11 9.48 15.12
C ASN A 114 -0.17 8.80 14.62
N ASN A 115 -0.22 8.42 13.33
CA ASN A 115 -1.40 7.81 12.70
C ASN A 115 -1.24 6.31 12.46
N LEU A 116 -0.09 5.71 12.81
CA LEU A 116 0.18 4.29 12.59
C LEU A 116 -0.92 3.39 13.18
N LYS A 117 -1.44 3.75 14.36
CA LYS A 117 -2.50 3.01 15.06
C LYS A 117 -3.77 2.82 14.22
N ASP A 118 -4.10 3.80 13.38
CA ASP A 118 -5.31 3.78 12.56
C ASP A 118 -5.24 2.66 11.50
N TYR A 119 -4.03 2.36 11.02
CA TYR A 119 -3.78 1.34 10.00
C TYR A 119 -3.37 0.00 10.59
N PHE A 120 -2.72 -0.01 11.76
CA PHE A 120 -2.04 -1.19 12.33
C PHE A 120 -2.94 -2.42 12.45
N TYR A 121 -4.19 -2.26 12.87
CA TYR A 121 -5.14 -3.37 13.08
C TYR A 121 -6.02 -3.68 11.87
N ASN A 122 -5.94 -2.86 10.82
CA ASN A 122 -6.86 -2.89 9.68
C ASN A 122 -6.16 -3.27 8.37
N THR A 123 -4.84 -3.41 8.38
CA THR A 123 -4.00 -3.62 7.20
C THR A 123 -2.99 -4.74 7.45
N GLN A 124 -2.47 -5.33 6.38
CA GLN A 124 -1.44 -6.37 6.48
C GLN A 124 -0.03 -5.77 6.42
N ALA A 125 0.13 -4.58 5.85
CA ALA A 125 1.38 -3.86 5.81
C ALA A 125 1.18 -2.36 5.65
N VAL A 126 2.16 -1.58 6.12
CA VAL A 126 2.28 -0.15 5.86
C VAL A 126 3.59 0.18 5.15
N ILE A 127 3.57 1.15 4.25
CA ILE A 127 4.76 1.70 3.57
C ILE A 127 5.00 3.11 4.08
N VAL A 128 6.13 3.29 4.76
CA VAL A 128 6.55 4.56 5.37
C VAL A 128 7.77 5.07 4.62
N GLY A 129 7.70 6.32 4.15
CA GLY A 129 8.75 6.95 3.36
C GLY A 129 9.18 8.29 3.97
N SER A 130 8.54 9.37 3.53
CA SER A 130 8.91 10.74 3.87
C SER A 130 8.97 11.03 5.38
N HIS A 131 8.19 10.32 6.20
CA HIS A 131 8.25 10.43 7.66
C HIS A 131 9.65 10.18 8.25
N PHE A 132 10.45 9.30 7.63
CA PHE A 132 11.82 9.01 8.07
C PHE A 132 12.85 10.03 7.57
N LYS A 133 12.43 11.02 6.77
CA LYS A 133 13.32 12.05 6.23
C LYS A 133 13.29 13.32 7.08
N GLN A 134 14.37 14.08 7.04
CA GLN A 134 14.43 15.39 7.68
C GLN A 134 13.30 16.28 7.13
N GLU A 135 12.59 16.94 8.05
CA GLU A 135 11.45 17.81 7.75
C GLU A 135 10.28 17.11 7.03
N GLY A 136 10.25 15.77 6.99
CA GLY A 136 9.20 15.05 6.27
C GLY A 136 9.29 15.17 4.74
N GLN A 137 10.43 15.62 4.19
CA GLN A 137 10.61 15.82 2.75
C GLN A 137 11.34 14.63 2.13
N TRP A 138 10.72 14.00 1.12
CA TRP A 138 11.25 12.76 0.53
C TRP A 138 12.67 12.90 -0.05
N ALA A 139 13.03 14.11 -0.51
CA ALA A 139 14.33 14.41 -1.10
C ALA A 139 15.47 14.57 -0.07
N ASN A 140 15.14 14.75 1.21
CA ASN A 140 16.13 15.01 2.25
C ASN A 140 16.79 13.72 2.77
N ASP A 141 17.81 13.87 3.61
CA ASP A 141 18.46 12.77 4.33
C ASP A 141 17.55 12.15 5.40
N LEU A 142 17.95 10.99 5.92
CA LEU A 142 17.24 10.34 7.02
C LEU A 142 17.32 11.18 8.30
N CYS A 143 16.25 11.15 9.09
CA CYS A 143 16.18 11.74 10.41
C CYS A 143 16.14 10.62 11.46
N GLU A 144 17.26 10.39 12.15
CA GLU A 144 17.38 9.34 13.17
C GLU A 144 16.31 9.46 14.25
N ARG A 145 16.06 10.67 14.75
CA ARG A 145 15.01 10.95 15.74
C ARG A 145 13.62 10.54 15.26
N ALA A 146 13.30 10.76 13.98
CA ALA A 146 12.00 10.38 13.42
C ALA A 146 11.86 8.85 13.34
N ILE A 147 12.93 8.16 12.97
CA ILE A 147 12.99 6.69 12.96
C ILE A 147 12.82 6.14 14.37
N GLU A 148 13.55 6.66 15.35
CA GLU A 148 13.45 6.25 16.76
C GLU A 148 12.03 6.42 17.29
N THR A 149 11.45 7.61 17.08
CA THR A 149 10.08 7.92 17.53
C THR A 149 9.05 7.00 16.87
N PHE A 150 9.22 6.69 15.58
CA PHE A 150 8.36 5.73 14.89
C PHE A 150 8.49 4.32 15.47
N MET A 151 9.71 3.85 15.74
CA MET A 151 9.93 2.54 16.34
C MET A 151 9.35 2.44 17.76
N HIS A 152 9.36 3.53 18.53
CA HIS A 152 8.63 3.58 19.79
C HIS A 152 7.12 3.36 19.58
N ALA A 153 6.50 4.02 18.61
CA ALA A 153 5.08 3.80 18.30
C ALA A 153 4.79 2.36 17.88
N VAL A 154 5.65 1.75 17.05
CA VAL A 154 5.53 0.32 16.67
C VAL A 154 5.61 -0.58 17.90
N ASN A 155 6.60 -0.35 18.77
CA ASN A 155 6.79 -1.13 19.99
C ASN A 155 5.59 -1.00 20.94
N GLU A 156 5.00 0.19 21.08
CA GLU A 156 3.81 0.38 21.89
C GLU A 156 2.59 -0.40 21.38
N LEU A 157 2.39 -0.41 20.06
CA LEU A 157 1.27 -1.13 19.43
C LEU A 157 1.45 -2.64 19.50
N THR A 158 2.69 -3.13 19.39
CA THR A 158 3.02 -4.56 19.48
C THR A 158 3.12 -5.08 20.91
N CYS A 159 3.40 -4.22 21.90
CA CYS A 159 3.52 -4.60 23.30
C CYS A 159 2.15 -4.63 24.02
N LYS A 160 1.20 -3.79 23.59
CA LYS A 160 -0.16 -3.75 24.15
C LYS A 160 -1.07 -4.87 23.61
N ASP A 161 -0.80 -5.36 22.41
CA ASP A 161 -1.58 -6.44 21.79
C ASP A 161 -0.69 -7.61 21.38
N CYS A 162 -1.03 -8.76 21.96
CA CYS A 162 -0.50 -10.08 21.67
C CYS A 162 -0.15 -10.30 20.18
N LEU A 163 1.12 -10.61 19.89
CA LEU A 163 1.50 -11.48 18.75
C LEU A 163 0.96 -12.93 18.91
N LYS A 164 -0.12 -13.13 19.69
CA LYS A 164 -0.84 -14.40 19.81
C LYS A 164 -1.99 -14.39 18.81
N LYS A 165 -1.69 -14.68 17.56
CA LYS A 165 -2.54 -15.49 16.69
C LYS A 165 -1.64 -16.41 15.88
#